data_AF-A0A5N8HBI2-F1
#
_entry.id   AF-A0A5N8HBI2-F1
#
_cell.length_a   1.000
_cell.length_b   1.000
_cell.length_c   1.000
_cell.angle_alpha   90.00
_cell.angle_beta   90.00
_cell.angle_gamma   90.00
#
_symmetry.space_group_name_H-M   'P 1'
#
loop_
_entity.id
_entity.type
_entity.pdbx_description
1 polymer ?
#
loop_
_entity_poly.entity_id
_entity_poly.type
_entity_poly.pdbx_seq_one_letter_code
_entity_poly.pdbx_strand_id
1 'polypeptide(L)' 'MKIKTILTPVTCALLISFSAHAANADNYKNVINRTGAPQYMKDYDYDDHQRFNPFFDLGAWHG' A
#
# COMPACT_ATOMS: atom_id res chain seq x y z
N MET A 1 -20.24 34.41 -35.58
CA MET A 1 -19.73 34.27 -34.19
C MET A 1 -18.94 32.97 -34.09
N LYS A 2 -17.59 33.02 -34.02
CA LYS A 2 -16.72 31.84 -33.97
C LYS A 2 -16.51 31.40 -32.50
N ILE A 3 -17.38 30.53 -31.99
CA ILE A 3 -17.35 30.05 -30.59
C ILE A 3 -16.48 28.77 -30.43
N LYS A 4 -16.01 28.18 -31.53
CA LYS A 4 -15.47 26.80 -31.53
C LYS A 4 -14.09 26.61 -30.89
N THR A 5 -13.33 27.65 -30.58
CA THR A 5 -11.91 27.49 -30.18
C THR A 5 -11.66 27.54 -28.67
N ILE A 6 -12.63 27.98 -27.86
CA ILE A 6 -12.45 28.17 -26.41
C ILE A 6 -12.91 26.94 -25.60
N LEU A 7 -13.68 26.03 -26.21
CA LEU A 7 -14.23 24.87 -25.50
C LEU A 7 -13.21 23.75 -25.28
N THR A 8 -12.18 23.67 -26.12
CA THR A 8 -11.13 22.62 -26.10
C THR A 8 -10.26 22.58 -24.84
N PRO A 9 -9.72 23.70 -24.32
CA PRO A 9 -8.89 23.65 -23.12
C PRO A 9 -9.67 23.28 -21.85
N VAL A 10 -10.97 23.61 -21.80
CA VAL A 10 -11.83 23.32 -20.64
C VAL A 10 -12.12 21.82 -20.53
N THR A 11 -12.40 21.14 -21.65
CA THR A 11 -12.54 19.68 -21.67
C THR A 11 -11.23 18.97 -21.33
N CYS A 12 -10.08 19.47 -21.81
CA CYS A 12 -8.79 18.92 -21.42
C CYS A 12 -8.53 19.06 -19.91
N ALA A 13 -8.83 20.20 -19.29
CA ALA A 13 -8.69 20.38 -17.84
C ALA A 13 -9.61 19.46 -17.02
N LEU A 14 -10.84 19.23 -17.48
CA LEU A 14 -11.79 18.30 -16.87
C LEU A 14 -11.33 16.84 -16.97
N LEU A 15 -10.70 16.44 -18.08
CA LEU A 15 -10.15 15.09 -18.27
C LEU A 15 -8.92 14.81 -17.41
N ILE A 16 -8.18 15.82 -16.95
CA ILE A 16 -7.03 15.67 -16.03
C ILE A 16 -7.52 15.63 -14.57
N SER A 17 -8.79 15.96 -14.32
CA SER A 17 -9.39 16.04 -12.99
C SER A 17 -9.92 14.69 -12.46
N PHE A 18 -9.66 13.57 -13.15
CA PHE A 18 -9.95 12.24 -12.60
C PHE A 18 -9.17 12.06 -11.31
N SER A 19 -9.91 11.98 -10.21
CA SER A 19 -9.36 11.89 -8.86
C SER A 19 -8.43 10.68 -8.76
N ALA A 20 -7.14 10.93 -8.55
CA ALA A 20 -6.25 9.92 -7.99
C ALA A 20 -6.81 9.56 -6.61
N HIS A 21 -7.57 8.47 -6.53
CA HIS A 21 -7.93 7.90 -5.24
C HIS A 21 -6.61 7.51 -4.58
N ALA A 22 -6.19 8.29 -3.58
CA ALA A 22 -5.07 7.91 -2.76
C ALA A 22 -5.38 6.52 -2.18
N ALA A 23 -4.53 5.56 -2.51
CA ALA A 23 -4.59 4.23 -1.94
C ALA A 23 -4.50 4.38 -0.41
N ASN A 24 -5.63 4.17 0.28
CA ASN A 24 -5.68 4.16 1.74
C ASN A 24 -5.16 2.79 2.24
N ALA A 25 -4.30 2.80 3.28
CA ALA A 25 -3.77 1.59 3.91
C ALA A 25 -4.86 0.59 4.35
N ASP A 26 -6.03 1.08 4.75
CA ASP A 26 -7.20 0.28 5.14
C ASP A 26 -7.71 -0.63 4.03
N ASN A 27 -7.42 -0.33 2.76
CA ASN A 27 -7.77 -1.19 1.63
C ASN A 27 -6.89 -2.44 1.55
N TYR A 28 -5.80 -2.51 2.32
CA TYR A 28 -4.76 -3.53 2.25
C TYR A 28 -4.64 -4.29 3.57
N LYS A 29 -5.72 -4.93 4.00
CA LYS A 29 -5.73 -5.73 5.22
C LYS A 29 -5.01 -7.06 4.98
N ASN A 30 -4.19 -7.47 5.94
CA ASN A 30 -3.55 -8.80 5.98
C ASN A 30 -2.77 -9.19 4.70
N VAL A 31 -2.12 -8.21 4.04
CA VAL A 31 -1.32 -8.44 2.82
C VAL A 31 -0.24 -9.51 3.04
N ILE A 32 0.36 -9.49 4.24
CA ILE A 32 1.23 -10.55 4.74
C ILE A 32 0.56 -11.12 5.98
N ASN A 33 0.60 -12.45 6.15
CA ASN A 33 0.17 -13.06 7.40
C ASN A 33 1.17 -12.74 8.52
N ARG A 34 0.73 -11.94 9.48
CA ARG A 34 1.50 -11.51 10.67
C ARG A 34 1.08 -12.21 11.96
N THR A 35 0.22 -13.22 11.88
CA THR A 35 -0.23 -13.97 13.06
C THR A 35 0.82 -15.01 13.46
N GLY A 36 0.99 -15.23 14.76
CA GLY A 36 1.95 -16.20 15.29
C GLY A 36 2.02 -16.17 16.81
N ALA A 37 2.41 -17.30 17.40
CA ALA A 37 2.67 -17.45 18.82
C ALA A 37 3.92 -18.31 18.99
N PRO A 38 5.13 -17.76 18.74
CA PRO A 38 6.36 -18.53 18.76
C PRO A 38 6.57 -19.17 20.13
N GLN A 39 6.96 -20.46 20.13
CA GLN A 39 7.21 -21.24 21.36
C GLN A 39 8.71 -21.41 21.64
N TYR A 40 9.57 -20.97 20.71
CA TYR A 40 11.02 -21.09 20.78
C TYR A 40 11.68 -19.76 20.41
N MET A 41 12.90 -19.52 20.89
CA MET A 41 13.70 -18.35 20.47
C MET A 41 14.03 -18.41 18.96
N LYS A 42 14.26 -19.62 18.46
CA LYS A 42 14.49 -19.94 17.05
C LYS A 42 13.32 -20.80 16.57
N ASP A 43 12.22 -20.17 16.21
CA ASP A 43 11.01 -20.85 15.75
C ASP A 43 11.03 -20.90 14.23
N TYR A 44 11.86 -21.81 13.70
CA TYR A 44 12.27 -21.80 12.31
C TYR A 44 11.33 -22.54 11.36
N ASP A 45 11.39 -22.17 10.08
CA ASP A 45 10.93 -22.99 8.97
C ASP A 45 11.99 -24.05 8.59
N TYR A 46 11.84 -24.67 7.42
CA TYR A 46 12.73 -25.75 6.97
C TYR A 46 14.17 -25.28 6.68
N ASP A 47 14.35 -24.00 6.31
CA ASP A 47 15.63 -23.44 5.86
C ASP A 47 16.23 -22.45 6.89
N ASP A 48 15.93 -22.68 8.18
CA ASP A 48 16.44 -21.92 9.33
C ASP A 48 16.04 -20.43 9.38
N HIS A 49 15.00 -20.01 8.65
CA HIS A 49 14.43 -18.67 8.80
C HIS A 49 13.39 -18.65 9.92
N GLN A 50 13.26 -17.53 10.65
CA GLN A 50 12.12 -17.36 11.56
C GLN A 50 10.83 -17.43 10.73
N ARG A 51 9.92 -18.37 11.07
CA ARG A 51 8.78 -18.68 10.21
C ARG A 51 7.59 -17.71 10.32
N PHE A 52 7.67 -16.75 11.23
CA PHE A 52 6.63 -15.74 11.44
C PHE A 52 7.08 -14.39 10.91
N ASN A 53 6.13 -13.50 10.62
CA ASN A 53 6.38 -12.19 10.01
C ASN A 53 5.98 -11.03 10.96
N PRO A 54 6.78 -10.72 12.00
CA PRO A 54 6.51 -9.59 12.89
C PRO A 54 6.51 -8.25 12.13
N PHE A 55 5.88 -7.24 12.71
CA PHE A 55 5.80 -5.91 12.11
C PHE A 55 6.89 -5.01 12.71
N PHE A 56 7.73 -4.46 11.83
CA PHE A 56 8.78 -3.51 12.20
C PHE A 56 8.52 -2.19 11.44
N ASP A 57 8.74 -1.06 12.11
CA ASP A 57 8.59 0.28 11.51
C ASP A 57 9.63 1.26 12.10
N LEU A 58 9.83 2.39 11.43
CA LEU A 58 10.70 3.51 11.84
C LEU A 58 12.14 3.12 12.21
N GLY A 59 12.65 2.00 11.69
CA GLY A 59 14.00 1.52 11.98
C GLY A 59 14.16 0.96 13.40
N ALA A 60 13.06 0.53 14.04
CA ALA A 60 13.12 -0.16 15.32
C ALA A 60 13.88 -1.49 15.22
N TRP A 61 14.49 -1.89 16.34
CA TRP A 61 15.25 -3.13 16.48
C TRP A 61 14.42 -4.27 17.11
N HIS A 62 13.10 -4.11 17.22
CA HIS A 62 12.14 -5.09 17.75
C HIS A 62 10.79 -4.99 17.03
N GLY A 63 10.00 -6.07 17.03
CA GLY A 63 8.71 -6.20 16.35
C GLY A 63 7.98 -7.50 16.68
#